data_AF-A0A7Y3NBG3-F1
#
_entry.id   AF-A0A7Y3NBG3-F1
#
_cell.length_a   1.000
_cell.length_b   1.000
_cell.length_c   1.000
_cell.angle_alpha   90.00
_cell.angle_beta   90.00
_cell.angle_gamma   90.00
#
_symmetry.space_group_name_H-M   'P 1'
#
loop_
_entity.id
_entity.type
_entity.pdbx_description
1 polymer ?
#
loop_
_entity_poly.entity_id
_entity_poly.type
_entity_poly.pdbx_seq_one_letter_code
_entity_poly.pdbx_strand_id
1 'polypeptide(L)'
;MRINKFISESGVCSRREADQWISAGRVTCNGAPATLGTRIGPNDEVCVDGARLGARRAAVYIALNKPVGITSTSEAQVEGNIVDLVGHEQRIFPVGRLDKDSEGLILLTNDGDIVNEILRAENNHEKEYDVTVDRPITEMTLALLRDGVRIMGRMTRGCRVERIGAQRFRIILTEGLNRQIRRMCSALGYRVRRLQRVRISNILLGSLAPGQWRNLTQEELAALLPQRFSAPAGVHSQRSVSAPTPSVQRRAAAARQSGSSALPANQRKKSGPWPDQ
;
A
#
# COMPACT_ATOMS: atom_id res chain seq x y z
N MET A 1 -11.96 -17.13 -11.13
CA MET A 1 -12.18 -15.69 -10.80
C MET A 1 -13.68 -15.40 -10.79
N ARG A 2 -14.21 -14.42 -10.03
CA ARG A 2 -15.63 -14.03 -10.15
C ARG A 2 -15.87 -13.27 -11.46
N ILE A 3 -16.97 -13.55 -12.16
CA ILE A 3 -17.26 -12.94 -13.47
C ILE A 3 -17.37 -11.41 -13.40
N ASN A 4 -17.94 -10.85 -12.33
CA ASN A 4 -18.01 -9.40 -12.14
C ASN A 4 -16.64 -8.72 -12.03
N LYS A 5 -15.64 -9.44 -11.49
CA LYS A 5 -14.26 -8.99 -11.40
C LYS A 5 -13.65 -8.99 -12.80
N PHE A 6 -13.82 -10.08 -13.56
CA PHE A 6 -13.32 -10.19 -14.92
C PHE A 6 -13.86 -9.08 -15.84
N ILE A 7 -15.17 -8.85 -15.83
CA ILE A 7 -15.80 -7.78 -16.61
C ILE A 7 -15.20 -6.43 -16.24
N SER A 8 -15.00 -6.17 -14.94
CA SER A 8 -14.41 -4.90 -14.51
C SER A 8 -12.93 -4.76 -14.92
N GLU A 9 -12.15 -5.84 -14.86
CA GLU A 9 -10.73 -5.88 -15.26
C GLU A 9 -10.52 -5.79 -16.77
N SER A 10 -11.52 -6.12 -17.59
CA SER A 10 -11.52 -5.84 -19.03
C SER A 10 -11.60 -4.33 -19.33
N GLY A 11 -11.94 -3.52 -18.32
CA GLY A 11 -12.01 -2.07 -18.37
C GLY A 11 -13.36 -1.52 -18.85
N VAL A 12 -14.34 -2.38 -19.16
CA VAL A 12 -15.62 -1.96 -19.74
C VAL A 12 -16.53 -1.26 -18.72
N CYS A 13 -16.55 -1.69 -17.46
CA CYS A 13 -17.35 -1.05 -16.42
C CYS A 13 -16.79 -1.28 -15.00
N SER A 14 -17.44 -0.71 -13.98
CA SER A 14 -17.17 -1.03 -12.59
C SER A 14 -17.71 -2.42 -12.21
N ARG A 15 -17.22 -2.99 -11.10
CA ARG A 15 -17.76 -4.26 -10.57
C ARG A 15 -19.26 -4.18 -10.22
N ARG A 16 -19.74 -3.02 -9.78
CA ARG A 16 -21.16 -2.80 -9.45
C ARG A 16 -22.03 -2.75 -10.70
N GLU A 17 -21.56 -2.06 -11.74
CA GLU A 17 -22.23 -2.07 -13.05
C GLU A 17 -22.21 -3.47 -13.67
N ALA A 18 -21.11 -4.20 -13.52
CA ALA A 18 -21.04 -5.59 -13.95
C ALA A 18 -22.11 -6.45 -13.25
N ASP A 19 -22.30 -6.29 -11.92
CA ASP A 19 -23.37 -6.97 -11.19
C ASP A 19 -24.77 -6.58 -11.70
N GLN A 20 -24.99 -5.31 -12.07
CA GLN A 20 -26.24 -4.86 -12.67
C GLN A 20 -26.48 -5.52 -14.04
N TRP A 21 -25.44 -5.61 -14.89
CA TRP A 21 -25.54 -6.23 -16.21
C TRP A 21 -25.81 -7.73 -16.11
N ILE A 22 -25.15 -8.41 -15.17
CA ILE A 22 -25.41 -9.83 -14.87
C ILE A 22 -26.87 -10.01 -14.42
N SER A 23 -27.34 -9.17 -13.49
CA SER A 23 -28.72 -9.24 -12.99
C SER A 23 -29.75 -8.94 -14.07
N ALA A 24 -29.40 -8.11 -15.06
CA ALA A 24 -30.24 -7.80 -16.21
C ALA A 24 -30.18 -8.86 -17.33
N GLY A 25 -29.44 -9.98 -17.14
CA GLY A 25 -29.33 -11.04 -18.15
C GLY A 25 -28.50 -10.67 -19.38
N ARG A 26 -27.73 -9.59 -19.32
CA ARG A 26 -26.90 -9.09 -20.45
C ARG A 26 -25.57 -9.81 -20.60
N VAL A 27 -25.20 -10.65 -19.63
CA VAL A 27 -23.89 -11.32 -19.57
C VAL A 27 -24.07 -12.80 -19.79
N THR A 28 -23.28 -13.35 -20.71
CA THR A 28 -23.18 -14.80 -20.92
C THR A 28 -21.76 -15.30 -20.65
N CYS A 29 -21.66 -16.56 -20.24
CA CYS A 29 -20.41 -17.30 -20.05
C CYS A 29 -20.53 -18.61 -20.84
N ASN A 30 -19.65 -18.83 -21.82
CA ASN A 30 -19.71 -19.99 -22.73
C ASN A 30 -21.09 -20.18 -23.37
N GLY A 31 -21.75 -19.08 -23.75
CA GLY A 31 -23.08 -19.08 -24.35
C GLY A 31 -24.26 -19.20 -23.37
N ALA A 32 -24.03 -19.51 -22.09
CA ALA A 32 -25.09 -19.59 -21.08
C ALA A 32 -25.23 -18.28 -20.29
N PRO A 33 -26.44 -17.84 -19.90
CA PRO A 33 -26.63 -16.66 -19.04
C PRO A 33 -25.86 -16.79 -17.72
N ALA A 34 -25.09 -15.77 -17.37
CA ALA A 34 -24.38 -15.71 -16.11
C ALA A 34 -25.30 -15.26 -14.97
N THR A 35 -24.99 -15.69 -13.75
CA THR A 35 -25.69 -15.25 -12.52
C THR A 35 -24.72 -14.59 -11.56
N LEU A 36 -25.26 -13.86 -10.57
CA LEU A 36 -24.44 -13.23 -9.55
C LEU A 36 -23.61 -14.28 -8.81
N GLY A 37 -22.30 -14.10 -8.81
CA GLY A 37 -21.35 -15.03 -8.18
C GLY A 37 -20.78 -16.10 -9.10
N THR A 38 -21.21 -16.21 -10.36
CA THR A 38 -20.57 -17.08 -11.37
C THR A 38 -19.06 -16.91 -11.35
N ARG A 39 -18.35 -18.05 -11.34
CA ARG A 39 -16.89 -18.10 -11.42
C ARG A 39 -16.48 -18.55 -12.81
N ILE A 40 -15.44 -17.93 -13.33
CA ILE A 40 -14.84 -18.26 -14.62
C ILE A 40 -13.40 -18.77 -14.44
N GLY A 41 -13.03 -19.72 -15.28
CA GLY A 41 -11.68 -20.20 -15.53
C GLY A 41 -10.96 -19.41 -16.63
N PRO A 42 -9.70 -19.77 -16.93
CA PRO A 42 -8.87 -19.05 -17.90
C PRO A 42 -9.34 -19.20 -19.35
N ASN A 43 -10.07 -20.27 -19.67
CA ASN A 43 -10.53 -20.58 -21.03
C ASN A 43 -12.00 -20.22 -21.26
N ASP A 44 -12.70 -19.71 -20.24
CA ASP A 44 -14.10 -19.36 -20.36
C ASP A 44 -14.28 -18.09 -21.19
N GLU A 45 -15.24 -18.12 -22.10
CA GLU A 45 -15.62 -16.98 -22.92
C GLU A 45 -16.75 -16.19 -22.24
N VAL A 46 -16.49 -14.92 -21.92
CA VAL A 46 -17.50 -14.03 -21.35
C VAL A 46 -17.90 -12.99 -22.39
N CYS A 47 -19.20 -12.86 -22.62
CA CYS A 47 -19.76 -11.87 -23.53
C CYS A 47 -20.72 -10.93 -22.77
N VAL A 48 -20.76 -9.67 -23.19
CA VAL A 48 -21.75 -8.68 -22.76
C VAL A 48 -22.52 -8.24 -24.00
N ASP A 49 -23.84 -8.42 -23.99
CA ASP A 49 -24.72 -8.17 -25.14
C ASP A 49 -24.22 -8.84 -26.44
N GLY A 50 -23.68 -10.06 -26.33
CA GLY A 50 -23.14 -10.82 -27.45
C GLY A 50 -21.72 -10.44 -27.90
N ALA A 51 -21.15 -9.35 -27.39
CA ALA A 51 -19.76 -8.97 -27.67
C ALA A 51 -18.81 -9.66 -26.69
N ARG A 52 -17.85 -10.43 -27.22
CA ARG A 52 -16.81 -11.10 -26.43
C ARG A 52 -15.92 -10.06 -25.75
N LEU A 53 -15.72 -10.20 -24.44
CA LEU A 53 -14.78 -9.38 -23.70
C LEU A 53 -13.35 -9.81 -24.00
N GLY A 54 -12.50 -8.82 -24.28
CA GLY A 54 -11.08 -9.02 -24.57
C GLY A 54 -10.25 -9.39 -23.33
N ALA A 55 -8.96 -9.65 -23.57
CA ALA A 55 -8.00 -9.94 -22.52
C ALA A 55 -7.87 -8.79 -21.51
N ARG A 56 -7.35 -9.11 -20.31
CA ARG A 56 -7.05 -8.14 -19.25
C ARG A 56 -6.16 -7.02 -19.80
N ARG A 57 -6.52 -5.76 -19.53
CA ARG A 57 -5.70 -4.60 -19.91
C ARG A 57 -4.40 -4.57 -19.09
N ALA A 58 -3.37 -3.92 -19.64
CA ALA A 58 -2.13 -3.68 -18.91
C ALA A 58 -2.38 -2.92 -17.61
N ALA A 59 -1.67 -3.26 -16.54
CA ALA A 59 -1.83 -2.61 -15.25
C ALA A 59 -1.31 -1.16 -15.30
N VAL A 60 -2.11 -0.23 -14.80
CA VAL A 60 -1.80 1.20 -14.74
C VAL A 60 -1.56 1.58 -13.28
N TYR A 61 -0.47 2.30 -13.00
CA TYR A 61 -0.17 2.83 -11.67
C TYR A 61 0.36 4.24 -11.82
N ILE A 62 -0.43 5.22 -11.37
CA ILE A 62 -0.06 6.64 -11.48
C ILE A 62 -0.07 7.33 -10.13
N ALA A 63 0.83 8.29 -9.99
CA ALA A 63 0.82 9.29 -8.94
C ALA A 63 0.29 10.61 -9.50
N LEU A 64 -0.72 11.17 -8.85
CA LEU A 64 -1.33 12.45 -9.18
C LEU A 64 -1.10 13.44 -8.04
N ASN A 65 -0.72 14.68 -8.38
CA ASN A 65 -0.88 15.81 -7.46
C ASN A 65 -2.30 16.36 -7.60
N LYS A 66 -3.22 15.87 -6.77
CA LYS A 66 -4.63 16.26 -6.84
C LYS A 66 -4.78 17.70 -6.34
N PRO A 67 -5.37 18.63 -7.12
CA PRO A 67 -5.65 19.98 -6.66
C PRO A 67 -6.88 20.02 -5.73
N VAL A 68 -7.02 21.14 -5.02
CA VAL A 68 -8.25 21.47 -4.28
C VAL A 68 -9.42 21.60 -5.27
N GLY A 69 -10.62 21.24 -4.83
CA GLY A 69 -11.86 21.33 -5.63
C GLY A 69 -12.22 20.06 -6.38
N ILE A 70 -11.26 19.15 -6.59
CA ILE A 70 -11.49 17.87 -7.26
C ILE A 70 -11.98 16.81 -6.28
N THR A 71 -12.94 15.99 -6.68
CA THR A 71 -13.53 14.94 -5.84
C THR A 71 -12.87 13.59 -6.13
N SER A 72 -12.36 12.90 -5.11
CA SER A 72 -11.79 11.54 -5.23
C SER A 72 -12.86 10.48 -5.42
N THR A 73 -13.50 10.46 -6.60
CA THR A 73 -14.52 9.49 -7.01
C THR A 73 -14.33 9.11 -8.48
N SER A 74 -14.85 7.94 -8.87
CA SER A 74 -14.90 7.46 -10.26
C SER A 74 -16.32 7.50 -10.84
N GLU A 75 -17.25 8.17 -10.16
CA GLU A 75 -18.62 8.32 -10.61
C GLU A 75 -18.71 9.41 -11.68
N ALA A 76 -19.09 9.03 -12.90
CA ALA A 76 -19.13 9.92 -14.07
C ALA A 76 -20.12 11.09 -13.92
N GLN A 77 -21.14 10.95 -13.06
CA GLN A 77 -22.13 12.00 -12.80
C GLN A 77 -21.61 13.11 -11.88
N VAL A 78 -20.44 12.92 -11.25
CA VAL A 78 -19.86 13.90 -10.33
C VAL A 78 -18.96 14.85 -11.12
N GLU A 79 -19.42 16.08 -11.29
CA GLU A 79 -18.61 17.15 -11.89
C GLU A 79 -17.33 17.40 -11.08
N GLY A 80 -16.20 17.54 -11.79
CA GLY A 80 -14.89 17.71 -11.18
C GLY A 80 -14.41 16.46 -10.42
N ASN A 81 -14.74 15.26 -10.91
CA ASN A 81 -14.17 14.02 -10.36
C ASN A 81 -12.71 13.82 -10.81
N ILE A 82 -12.01 12.96 -10.08
CA ILE A 82 -10.58 12.75 -10.25
C ILE A 82 -10.21 11.98 -11.53
N VAL A 83 -11.13 11.16 -12.06
CA VAL A 83 -10.88 10.38 -13.28
C VAL A 83 -10.88 11.31 -14.49
N ASP A 84 -11.85 12.21 -14.56
CA ASP A 84 -11.95 13.20 -15.64
C ASP A 84 -10.78 14.18 -15.63
N LEU A 85 -10.32 14.60 -14.44
CA LEU A 85 -9.11 15.42 -14.31
C LEU A 85 -7.89 14.75 -14.96
N VAL A 86 -7.72 13.44 -14.74
CA VAL A 86 -6.56 12.71 -15.26
C VAL A 86 -6.69 12.48 -16.76
N GLY A 87 -7.89 12.20 -17.25
CA GLY A 87 -8.16 11.98 -18.68
C GLY A 87 -7.42 10.78 -19.26
N HIS A 88 -7.20 9.73 -18.47
CA HIS A 88 -6.46 8.54 -18.89
C HIS A 88 -7.25 7.69 -19.91
N GLU A 89 -6.57 7.14 -20.92
CA GLU A 89 -7.18 6.30 -21.97
C GLU A 89 -7.83 5.02 -21.44
N GLN A 90 -7.26 4.46 -20.36
CA GLN A 90 -7.79 3.29 -19.67
C GLN A 90 -8.61 3.70 -18.46
N ARG A 91 -9.67 2.94 -18.17
CA ARG A 91 -10.48 3.11 -16.96
C ARG A 91 -9.64 2.90 -15.70
N ILE A 92 -9.44 3.97 -14.94
CA ILE A 92 -8.72 3.97 -13.66
C ILE A 92 -9.63 4.44 -12.52
N PHE A 93 -9.20 4.19 -11.29
CA PHE A 93 -9.87 4.60 -10.06
C PHE A 93 -8.84 4.96 -8.98
N PRO A 94 -9.19 5.87 -8.04
CA PRO A 94 -8.26 6.28 -7.00
C PRO A 94 -8.03 5.18 -5.96
N VAL A 95 -6.78 5.03 -5.53
CA VAL A 95 -6.39 4.20 -4.40
C VAL A 95 -6.54 5.03 -3.12
N GLY A 96 -7.69 4.87 -2.49
CA GLY A 96 -8.08 5.68 -1.34
C GLY A 96 -8.63 7.03 -1.77
N ARG A 97 -8.67 7.99 -0.83
CA ARG A 97 -9.30 9.28 -1.06
C ARG A 97 -8.51 10.42 -0.43
N LEU A 98 -8.63 11.60 -1.04
CA LEU A 98 -8.39 12.89 -0.41
C LEU A 98 -9.72 13.64 -0.42
N ASP A 99 -9.97 14.43 0.62
CA ASP A 99 -11.16 15.27 0.65
C ASP A 99 -11.13 16.31 -0.49
N LYS A 100 -12.29 16.82 -0.88
CA LYS A 100 -12.42 17.86 -1.92
C LYS A 100 -11.59 19.11 -1.59
N ASP A 101 -11.54 19.48 -0.31
CA ASP A 101 -10.78 20.62 0.24
C ASP A 101 -9.31 20.31 0.53
N SER A 102 -8.83 19.10 0.20
CA SER A 102 -7.45 18.66 0.42
C SER A 102 -6.76 18.39 -0.91
N GLU A 103 -5.43 18.51 -0.91
CA GLU A 103 -4.61 18.42 -2.11
C GLU A 103 -3.39 17.51 -1.92
N GLY A 104 -2.63 17.31 -2.99
CA GLY A 104 -1.38 16.56 -2.97
C GLY A 104 -1.51 15.13 -3.49
N LEU A 105 -0.55 14.31 -3.09
CA LEU A 105 -0.30 12.99 -3.66
C LEU A 105 -1.48 12.06 -3.47
N ILE A 106 -1.96 11.45 -4.55
CA ILE A 106 -2.91 10.34 -4.54
C ILE A 106 -2.55 9.38 -5.68
N LEU A 107 -2.73 8.09 -5.43
CA LEU A 107 -2.46 7.06 -6.44
C LEU A 107 -3.76 6.72 -7.18
N LEU A 108 -3.65 6.38 -8.46
CA LEU A 108 -4.75 5.80 -9.24
C LEU A 108 -4.27 4.56 -9.97
N THR A 109 -5.18 3.62 -10.20
CA THR A 109 -4.89 2.35 -10.88
C THR A 109 -6.11 1.79 -11.58
N ASN A 110 -5.89 0.84 -12.49
CA ASN A 110 -6.94 -0.06 -13.00
C ASN A 110 -6.87 -1.47 -12.36
N ASP A 111 -5.87 -1.75 -11.52
CA ASP A 111 -5.72 -3.03 -10.82
C ASP A 111 -6.41 -2.98 -9.45
N GLY A 112 -7.58 -3.61 -9.36
CA GLY A 112 -8.37 -3.64 -8.13
C GLY A 112 -7.77 -4.50 -7.02
N ASP A 113 -6.84 -5.40 -7.35
CA ASP A 113 -6.27 -6.33 -6.38
C ASP A 113 -5.31 -5.64 -5.42
N ILE A 114 -4.55 -4.65 -5.91
CA ILE A 114 -3.56 -3.92 -5.11
C ILE A 114 -4.18 -2.89 -4.16
N VAL A 115 -5.45 -2.51 -4.38
CA VAL A 115 -6.08 -1.40 -3.62
C VAL A 115 -6.08 -1.71 -2.13
N ASN A 116 -6.47 -2.93 -1.76
CA ASN A 116 -6.46 -3.37 -0.37
C ASN A 116 -5.04 -3.52 0.17
N GLU A 117 -4.08 -3.96 -0.65
CA GLU A 117 -2.67 -4.06 -0.28
C GLU A 117 -2.08 -2.67 0.03
N ILE A 118 -2.49 -1.61 -0.67
CA ILE A 118 -2.00 -0.25 -0.40
C ILE A 118 -2.74 0.41 0.76
N LEU A 119 -4.06 0.18 0.90
CA LEU A 119 -4.90 0.91 1.85
C LEU A 119 -4.98 0.31 3.26
N ARG A 120 -4.70 -0.99 3.42
CA ARG A 120 -4.83 -1.67 4.72
C ARG A 120 -3.94 -1.02 5.78
N ALA A 121 -4.57 -0.65 6.90
CA ALA A 121 -3.88 -0.03 8.03
C ALA A 121 -2.91 -1.01 8.72
N GLU A 122 -3.13 -2.32 8.54
CA GLU A 122 -2.25 -3.39 8.99
C GLU A 122 -0.88 -3.34 8.29
N ASN A 123 -0.83 -2.74 7.10
CA ASN A 123 0.42 -2.60 6.34
C ASN A 123 1.23 -1.38 6.81
N ASN A 124 0.74 -0.62 7.80
CA ASN A 124 1.40 0.55 8.39
C ASN A 124 1.98 1.54 7.36
N HIS A 125 1.36 1.63 6.18
CA HIS A 125 1.82 2.53 5.12
C HIS A 125 1.66 3.98 5.57
N GLU A 126 2.80 4.58 5.89
CA GLU A 126 2.90 5.96 6.29
C GLU A 126 2.34 6.90 5.21
N LYS A 127 1.62 7.92 5.66
CA LYS A 127 1.13 9.02 4.84
C LYS A 127 1.57 10.31 5.51
N GLU A 128 2.33 11.10 4.79
CA GLU A 128 2.90 12.35 5.29
C GLU A 128 2.15 13.54 4.72
N TYR A 129 1.84 14.48 5.59
CA TYR A 129 1.08 15.67 5.24
C TYR A 129 1.78 16.92 5.75
N ASP A 130 1.80 17.94 4.89
CA ASP A 130 2.10 19.31 5.27
C ASP A 130 0.78 20.02 5.57
N VAL A 131 0.68 20.57 6.78
CA VAL A 131 -0.54 21.18 7.31
C VAL A 131 -0.29 22.64 7.63
N THR A 132 -1.22 23.52 7.23
CA THR A 132 -1.26 24.92 7.66
C THR A 132 -2.54 25.17 8.43
N VAL A 133 -2.42 25.77 9.61
CA VAL A 133 -3.54 26.15 10.48
C VAL A 133 -3.75 27.66 10.49
N ASP A 134 -4.84 28.09 11.12
CA ASP A 134 -5.32 29.48 11.14
C ASP A 134 -4.61 30.41 12.13
N ARG A 135 -3.76 29.88 13.01
CA ARG A 135 -3.01 30.63 14.03
C ARG A 135 -1.75 29.87 14.45
N PRO A 136 -0.76 30.52 15.12
CA PRO A 136 0.46 29.85 15.54
C PRO A 136 0.18 28.59 16.36
N ILE A 137 0.81 27.48 16.00
CA ILE A 137 0.65 26.21 16.71
C ILE A 137 1.60 26.18 17.92
N THR A 138 1.17 25.65 19.06
CA THR A 138 2.00 25.57 20.28
C THR A 138 2.67 24.20 20.40
N GLU A 139 3.79 24.10 21.12
CA GLU A 139 4.41 22.80 21.41
C GLU A 139 3.48 21.86 22.18
N MET A 140 2.66 22.40 23.09
CA MET A 140 1.63 21.63 23.78
C MET A 140 0.63 21.00 22.80
N THR A 141 0.15 21.75 21.80
CA THR A 141 -0.74 21.20 20.77
C THR A 141 -0.04 20.11 19.95
N LEU A 142 1.23 20.31 19.58
CA LEU A 142 1.98 19.31 18.83
C LEU A 142 2.17 18.02 19.64
N ALA A 143 2.44 18.12 20.95
CA ALA A 143 2.52 16.96 21.84
C ALA A 143 1.19 16.19 21.88
N LEU A 144 0.05 16.89 22.05
CA LEU A 144 -1.28 16.26 22.01
C LEU A 144 -1.56 15.56 20.67
N LEU A 145 -1.13 16.13 19.55
CA LEU A 145 -1.27 15.47 18.24
C LEU A 145 -0.40 14.19 18.17
N ARG A 146 0.80 14.20 18.74
CA ARG A 146 1.71 13.03 18.77
C ARG A 146 1.15 11.90 19.62
N ASP A 147 0.58 12.21 20.78
CA ASP A 147 0.03 11.22 21.71
C ASP A 147 -1.32 10.67 21.25
N GLY A 148 -2.00 11.43 20.38
CA GLY A 148 -3.30 11.11 19.81
C GLY A 148 -4.40 12.00 20.37
N VAL A 149 -5.48 12.14 19.59
CA VAL A 149 -6.61 13.01 19.93
C VAL A 149 -7.89 12.21 19.84
N ARG A 150 -8.81 12.38 20.79
CA ARG A 150 -10.10 11.72 20.73
C ARG A 150 -10.97 12.37 19.66
N ILE A 151 -11.26 11.63 18.59
CA ILE A 151 -12.15 12.04 17.49
C ILE A 151 -13.09 10.89 17.15
N MET A 152 -14.32 11.21 16.72
CA MET A 152 -15.30 10.18 16.31
C MET A 152 -15.50 9.08 17.37
N GLY A 153 -15.47 9.44 18.66
CA GLY A 153 -15.66 8.50 19.77
C GLY A 153 -14.46 7.59 20.10
N ARG A 154 -13.31 7.72 19.42
CA ARG A 154 -12.11 6.89 19.66
C ARG A 154 -10.85 7.74 19.75
N MET A 155 -9.82 7.21 20.42
CA MET A 155 -8.49 7.80 20.40
C MET A 155 -7.80 7.45 19.08
N THR A 156 -7.17 8.44 18.42
CA THR A 156 -6.28 8.16 17.28
C THR A 156 -5.02 7.44 17.76
N ARG A 157 -4.34 6.74 16.85
CA ARG A 157 -3.00 6.22 17.10
C ARG A 157 -2.02 7.37 17.32
N GLY A 158 -1.00 7.13 18.13
CA GLY A 158 0.14 8.04 18.24
C GLY A 158 0.82 8.20 16.88
N CYS A 159 1.36 9.39 16.62
CA CYS A 159 1.89 9.74 15.31
C CYS A 159 3.09 10.68 15.40
N ARG A 160 3.85 10.80 14.31
CA ARG A 160 4.97 11.75 14.25
C ARG A 160 4.45 13.11 13.82
N VAL A 161 4.82 14.15 14.56
CA VAL A 161 4.46 15.54 14.28
C VAL A 161 5.66 16.45 14.49
N GLU A 162 5.94 17.29 13.50
CA GLU A 162 7.09 18.20 13.50
C GLU A 162 6.63 19.61 13.13
N ARG A 163 7.11 20.63 13.86
CA ARG A 163 6.89 22.02 13.49
C ARG A 163 7.77 22.39 12.30
N ILE A 164 7.18 22.97 11.26
CA ILE A 164 7.91 23.47 10.09
C ILE A 164 7.70 24.98 9.86
N GLY A 165 6.99 25.64 10.78
CA GLY A 165 6.78 27.09 10.78
C GLY A 165 5.85 27.51 11.91
N ALA A 166 5.58 28.82 12.04
CA ALA A 166 4.71 29.34 13.10
C ALA A 166 3.31 28.71 13.06
N GLN A 167 2.72 28.62 11.86
CA GLN A 167 1.36 28.10 11.62
C GLN A 167 1.37 26.79 10.81
N ARG A 168 2.54 26.16 10.68
CA ARG A 168 2.75 25.00 9.81
C ARG A 168 3.41 23.86 10.56
N PHE A 169 2.90 22.66 10.34
CA PHE A 169 3.48 21.43 10.88
C PHE A 169 3.35 20.31 9.86
N ARG A 170 4.22 19.31 10.00
CA ARG A 170 4.21 18.06 9.27
C ARG A 170 3.67 16.96 10.17
N ILE A 171 2.84 16.08 9.63
CA ILE A 171 2.27 14.94 10.36
C ILE A 171 2.35 13.67 9.52
N ILE A 172 2.79 12.57 10.14
CA ILE A 172 2.88 11.24 9.50
C ILE A 172 1.90 10.30 10.18
N LEU A 173 0.92 9.82 9.42
CA LEU A 173 -0.12 8.91 9.91
C LEU A 173 0.04 7.51 9.29
N THR A 174 -0.24 6.49 10.09
CA THR A 174 -0.36 5.08 9.64
C THR A 174 -1.82 4.61 9.53
N GLU A 175 -2.77 5.42 10.01
CA GLU A 175 -4.21 5.21 9.85
C GLU A 175 -4.84 6.29 8.96
N GLY A 176 -6.09 6.09 8.55
CA GLY A 176 -6.80 6.96 7.60
C GLY A 176 -8.27 7.15 7.94
N LEU A 177 -8.57 7.69 9.13
CA LEU A 177 -9.94 8.00 9.53
C LEU A 177 -10.52 9.15 8.68
N ASN A 178 -11.85 9.22 8.58
CA ASN A 178 -12.52 10.26 7.80
C ASN A 178 -12.14 11.66 8.30
N ARG A 179 -11.54 12.48 7.43
CA ARG A 179 -11.09 13.85 7.73
C ARG A 179 -10.19 13.92 8.98
N GLN A 180 -9.40 12.87 9.26
CA GLN A 180 -8.67 12.67 10.51
C GLN A 180 -7.91 13.92 10.99
N ILE A 181 -6.98 14.45 10.20
CA ILE A 181 -6.15 15.61 10.57
C ILE A 181 -7.00 16.83 10.88
N ARG A 182 -8.03 17.10 10.06
CA ARG A 182 -8.93 18.24 10.28
C ARG A 182 -9.72 18.10 11.56
N ARG A 183 -10.18 16.88 11.89
CA ARG A 183 -10.89 16.59 13.14
C ARG A 183 -9.97 16.70 14.35
N MET A 184 -8.74 16.20 14.27
CA MET A 184 -7.73 16.33 15.33
C MET A 184 -7.44 17.81 15.63
N CYS A 185 -7.16 18.61 14.58
CA CYS A 185 -6.96 20.05 14.74
C CYS A 185 -8.20 20.74 15.32
N SER A 186 -9.40 20.42 14.82
CA SER A 186 -10.64 21.03 15.30
C SER A 186 -10.93 20.71 16.77
N ALA A 187 -10.64 19.49 17.22
CA ALA A 187 -10.80 19.09 18.63
C ALA A 187 -9.85 19.87 19.56
N LEU A 188 -8.71 20.33 19.05
CA LEU A 188 -7.75 21.18 19.76
C LEU A 188 -7.98 22.67 19.51
N GLY A 189 -9.08 23.05 18.87
CA GLY A 189 -9.46 24.45 18.62
C GLY A 189 -8.75 25.12 17.44
N TYR A 190 -8.16 24.36 16.51
CA TYR A 190 -7.52 24.90 15.30
C TYR A 190 -8.33 24.60 14.05
N ARG A 191 -8.30 25.53 13.08
CA ARG A 191 -8.87 25.33 11.76
C ARG A 191 -7.75 25.09 10.74
N VAL A 192 -7.81 23.95 10.06
CA VAL A 192 -6.89 23.64 8.95
C VAL A 192 -7.23 24.50 7.74
N ARG A 193 -6.27 25.33 7.31
CA ARG A 193 -6.34 26.19 6.11
C ARG A 193 -5.84 25.49 4.86
N ARG A 194 -4.77 24.68 5.00
CA ARG A 194 -4.19 23.90 3.91
C ARG A 194 -3.82 22.52 4.41
N LEU A 195 -4.12 21.50 3.61
CA LEU A 195 -3.76 20.12 3.88
C LEU A 195 -3.27 19.48 2.60
N GLN A 196 -1.96 19.26 2.51
CA GLN A 196 -1.33 18.65 1.35
C GLN A 196 -0.69 17.33 1.75
N ARG A 197 -1.09 16.22 1.13
CA ARG A 197 -0.35 14.96 1.26
C ARG A 197 0.90 15.02 0.39
N VAL A 198 2.07 14.84 0.99
CA VAL A 198 3.36 14.97 0.29
C VAL A 198 4.05 13.61 0.08
N ARG A 199 3.62 12.56 0.79
CA ARG A 199 4.18 11.21 0.64
C ARG A 199 3.15 10.11 0.97
N ILE A 200 3.24 9.00 0.27
CA ILE A 200 2.58 7.73 0.58
C ILE A 200 3.65 6.64 0.53
N SER A 201 3.98 6.04 1.68
CA SER A 201 5.07 5.07 1.78
C SER A 201 6.38 5.64 1.20
N ASN A 202 6.93 5.01 0.16
CA ASN A 202 8.10 5.41 -0.61
C ASN A 202 7.81 6.41 -1.74
N ILE A 203 6.54 6.65 -2.07
CA ILE A 203 6.14 7.53 -3.17
C ILE A 203 6.10 8.98 -2.67
N LEU A 204 6.92 9.83 -3.28
CA LEU A 204 7.03 11.25 -2.98
C LEU A 204 6.24 12.07 -4.00
N LEU A 205 5.62 13.16 -3.54
CA LEU A 205 4.99 14.16 -4.40
C LEU A 205 6.04 14.86 -5.29
N GLY A 206 7.21 15.18 -4.73
CA GLY A 206 8.31 15.81 -5.45
C GLY A 206 7.93 17.15 -6.10
N SER A 207 8.38 17.35 -7.34
CA SER A 207 8.14 18.54 -8.15
C SER A 207 6.85 18.46 -9.00
N LEU A 208 6.02 17.45 -8.80
CA LEU A 208 4.80 17.24 -9.58
C LEU A 208 3.82 18.41 -9.33
N ALA A 209 3.52 19.21 -10.37
CA ALA A 209 2.65 20.37 -10.26
C ALA A 209 1.18 19.97 -10.02
N PRO A 210 0.34 20.82 -9.40
CA PRO A 210 -1.07 20.53 -9.19
C PRO A 210 -1.79 20.17 -10.50
N GLY A 211 -2.61 19.12 -10.48
CA GLY A 211 -3.31 18.57 -11.65
C GLY A 211 -2.46 17.64 -12.52
N GLN A 212 -1.12 17.66 -12.37
CA GLN A 212 -0.24 16.78 -13.14
C GLN A 212 -0.13 15.41 -12.50
N TRP A 213 0.07 14.41 -13.35
CA TRP A 213 0.30 13.03 -12.95
C TRP A 213 1.46 12.42 -13.72
N ARG A 214 2.02 11.34 -13.17
CA ARG A 214 3.04 10.52 -13.82
C ARG A 214 2.82 9.05 -13.51
N ASN A 215 3.37 8.17 -14.33
CA ASN A 215 3.49 6.75 -13.98
C ASN A 215 4.43 6.57 -12.78
N LEU A 216 4.13 5.58 -11.94
CA LEU A 216 5.08 5.10 -10.95
C LEU A 216 6.24 4.39 -11.65
N THR A 217 7.45 4.56 -11.12
CA THR A 217 8.61 3.79 -11.61
C THR A 217 8.52 2.33 -11.14
N GLN A 218 9.32 1.44 -11.74
CA GLN A 218 9.35 0.06 -11.30
C GLN A 218 9.88 -0.08 -9.88
N GLU A 219 10.88 0.72 -9.50
CA GLU A 219 11.43 0.74 -8.15
C GLU A 219 10.40 1.21 -7.13
N GLU A 220 9.64 2.27 -7.49
CA GLU A 220 8.53 2.77 -6.69
C GLU A 220 7.46 1.70 -6.47
N LEU A 221 7.08 0.99 -7.53
CA LEU A 221 6.07 -0.06 -7.48
C LEU A 221 6.55 -1.29 -6.70
N ALA A 222 7.80 -1.71 -6.89
CA ALA A 222 8.40 -2.84 -6.19
C ALA A 222 8.50 -2.59 -4.68
N ALA A 223 8.90 -1.37 -4.28
CA ALA A 223 8.94 -1.00 -2.87
C ALA A 223 7.54 -0.79 -2.26
N LEU A 224 6.55 -0.38 -3.05
CA LEU A 224 5.16 -0.22 -2.61
C LEU A 224 4.44 -1.57 -2.47
N LEU A 225 4.79 -2.57 -3.30
CA LEU A 225 4.15 -3.88 -3.37
C LEU A 225 5.19 -5.02 -3.36
N PRO A 226 6.03 -5.13 -2.30
CA PRO A 226 7.17 -6.05 -2.29
C PRO A 226 6.77 -7.51 -2.50
N GLN A 227 5.58 -7.92 -2.04
CA GLN A 227 5.11 -9.31 -2.19
C GLN A 227 4.83 -9.72 -3.65
N ARG A 228 4.62 -8.76 -4.54
CA ARG A 228 4.37 -9.02 -5.97
C ARG A 228 5.63 -9.04 -6.83
N PHE A 229 6.72 -8.47 -6.30
CA PHE A 229 8.01 -8.34 -6.99
C PHE A 229 9.12 -9.13 -6.32
N SER A 230 8.87 -9.72 -5.15
CA SER A 230 9.75 -10.70 -4.53
C SER A 230 9.61 -12.01 -5.30
N ALA A 231 10.71 -12.53 -5.87
CA ALA A 231 10.74 -13.87 -6.44
C ALA A 231 10.24 -14.90 -5.41
N PRO A 232 9.57 -16.00 -5.81
CA PRO A 232 9.09 -16.98 -4.86
C PRO A 232 10.27 -17.52 -4.04
N ALA A 233 10.22 -17.30 -2.72
CA ALA A 233 11.08 -17.97 -1.77
C ALA A 233 10.74 -19.46 -1.79
N GLY A 234 11.44 -20.21 -2.63
CA GLY A 234 11.11 -21.61 -2.87
C GLY A 234 12.04 -22.31 -3.85
N VAL A 235 13.33 -22.39 -3.53
CA VAL A 235 14.10 -23.60 -3.87
C VAL A 235 14.55 -24.21 -2.56
N HIS A 236 13.85 -25.27 -2.18
CA HIS A 236 14.27 -26.19 -1.14
C HIS A 236 15.73 -26.58 -1.37
N SER A 237 16.54 -26.38 -0.33
CA SER A 237 17.77 -27.14 -0.13
C SER A 237 17.39 -28.62 -0.23
N GLN A 238 17.66 -29.22 -1.38
CA GLN A 238 17.72 -30.66 -1.48
C GLN A 238 18.84 -31.10 -0.55
N ARG A 239 18.44 -31.79 0.53
CA ARG A 239 19.32 -32.72 1.24
C ARG A 239 20.00 -33.58 0.18
N SER A 240 21.31 -33.41 0.04
CA SER A 240 22.15 -34.31 -0.71
C SER A 240 22.07 -35.69 -0.06
N VAL A 241 21.28 -36.57 -0.66
CA VAL A 241 21.39 -38.01 -0.42
C VAL A 241 22.70 -38.43 -1.08
N SER A 242 23.71 -38.70 -0.27
CA SER A 242 24.99 -39.24 -0.70
C SER A 242 24.79 -40.64 -1.29
N ALA A 243 25.03 -40.79 -2.60
CA ALA A 243 25.21 -42.08 -3.24
C ALA A 243 26.71 -42.48 -3.19
N PRO A 244 27.03 -43.79 -3.18
CA PRO A 244 28.24 -44.33 -2.58
C PRO A 244 29.48 -44.21 -3.46
N THR A 245 30.62 -43.97 -2.80
CA THR A 245 31.96 -43.90 -3.38
C THR A 245 32.44 -45.28 -3.85
N PRO A 246 33.12 -45.41 -5.00
CA PRO A 246 33.73 -46.66 -5.40
C PRO A 246 35.00 -46.94 -4.59
N SER A 247 35.13 -48.20 -4.18
CA SER A 247 36.29 -48.79 -3.52
C SER A 247 37.56 -48.71 -4.36
N VAL A 248 38.63 -48.14 -3.80
CA VAL A 248 40.01 -48.43 -4.22
C VAL A 248 40.80 -48.85 -2.99
N GLN A 249 41.35 -50.06 -3.07
CA GLN A 249 42.22 -50.70 -2.11
C GLN A 249 43.58 -49.99 -2.06
N ARG A 250 44.15 -49.79 -0.87
CA ARG A 250 45.31 -50.57 -0.37
C ARG A 250 46.01 -49.91 0.83
N ARG A 251 46.20 -50.77 1.84
CA ARG A 251 47.41 -50.99 2.67
C ARG A 251 47.88 -49.92 3.67
N ALA A 252 47.66 -50.28 4.94
CA ALA A 252 48.67 -50.75 5.90
C ALA A 252 49.28 -49.74 6.91
N ALA A 253 49.31 -50.26 8.16
CA ALA A 253 50.29 -50.08 9.21
C ALA A 253 50.17 -48.89 10.20
N ALA A 254 49.61 -49.22 11.37
CA ALA A 254 50.27 -49.27 12.69
C ALA A 254 50.74 -48.00 13.44
N ALA A 255 50.62 -48.13 14.77
CA ALA A 255 51.30 -47.41 15.87
C ALA A 255 50.77 -45.99 16.22
N ARG A 256 50.09 -45.82 17.36
CA ARG A 256 50.57 -45.64 18.76
C ARG A 256 51.11 -44.23 19.07
N GLN A 257 50.49 -43.60 20.08
CA GLN A 257 51.05 -42.68 21.10
C GLN A 257 51.65 -41.36 20.57
N SER A 258 51.69 -40.20 21.23
CA SER A 258 51.46 -39.72 22.59
C SER A 258 51.72 -38.21 22.61
N GLY A 259 51.05 -37.47 23.52
CA GLY A 259 51.51 -36.18 24.09
C GLY A 259 51.43 -34.97 23.16
N SER A 260 51.44 -33.72 23.64
CA SER A 260 51.47 -33.11 24.97
C SER A 260 51.27 -31.60 24.77
N SER A 261 50.81 -30.90 25.82
CA SER A 261 50.95 -29.45 26.05
C SER A 261 50.09 -28.51 25.18
N ALA A 262 49.56 -27.37 25.64
CA ALA A 262 49.84 -26.58 26.82
C ALA A 262 48.62 -25.69 27.18
N LEU A 263 48.40 -25.48 28.49
CA LEU A 263 47.81 -24.26 29.09
C LEU A 263 48.91 -23.16 29.09
N PRO A 264 48.66 -21.84 29.32
CA PRO A 264 47.65 -21.33 30.27
C PRO A 264 47.04 -19.92 29.96
N ALA A 265 46.35 -19.40 30.97
CA ALA A 265 46.06 -17.97 31.24
C ALA A 265 44.77 -17.43 30.58
N ASN A 266 44.00 -16.51 31.18
CA ASN A 266 44.09 -15.82 32.46
C ASN A 266 42.70 -15.31 32.87
N GLN A 267 42.59 -14.97 34.14
CA GLN A 267 41.46 -14.44 34.89
C GLN A 267 40.89 -13.10 34.38
N ARG A 268 39.57 -12.89 34.59
CA ARG A 268 38.94 -11.69 35.17
C ARG A 268 37.42 -11.97 35.31
N LYS A 269 36.88 -12.35 36.47
CA LYS A 269 36.51 -11.57 37.67
C LYS A 269 35.74 -10.26 37.37
N LYS A 270 34.40 -10.33 37.56
CA LYS A 270 33.57 -9.61 38.55
C LYS A 270 32.27 -9.05 37.95
N SER A 271 31.15 -9.66 38.35
CA SER A 271 29.81 -9.07 38.32
C SER A 271 29.25 -9.13 39.73
N GLY A 272 28.93 -7.97 40.30
CA GLY A 272 28.21 -7.81 41.56
C GLY A 272 27.40 -6.50 41.49
N PRO A 273 26.21 -6.44 42.11
CA PRO A 273 25.14 -5.53 41.71
C PRO A 273 25.13 -4.20 42.49
N TRP A 274 24.46 -3.21 41.89
CA TRP A 274 24.12 -1.91 42.47
C TRP A 274 22.99 -2.02 43.53
N PRO A 275 22.96 -1.13 44.54
CA PRO A 275 21.73 -0.78 45.22
C PRO A 275 21.30 0.68 44.98
N ASP A 276 20.02 0.89 45.28
CA ASP A 276 19.15 2.06 45.12
C ASP A 276 19.69 3.41 45.61
N GLN A 277 19.33 4.47 44.87
CA GLN A 277 18.67 5.69 45.34
C GLN A 277 18.06 6.47 44.17
#